data_AF-A0A6P5TF70-F1
#
_entry.id   AF-A0A6P5TF70-F1
#
_cell.length_a   1.000
_cell.length_b   1.000
_cell.length_c   1.000
_cell.angle_alpha   90.00
_cell.angle_beta   90.00
_cell.angle_gamma   90.00
#
_symmetry.space_group_name_H-M   'P 1'
#
loop_
_entity.id
_entity.type
_entity.pdbx_description
1 polymer ?
#
loop_
_entity_poly.entity_id
_entity_poly.type
_entity_poly.pdbx_seq_one_letter_code
_entity_poly.pdbx_strand_id
1 'polypeptide(L)'
;MPPAQNLKHRVFTCLTKLSDRDTHSLAASELESIARTLEPSSVPVFLSCIQSTDASDKSPVRKQCVHLITVLSESHGDSLSPHLSKMLSNITKRLRDPDSAVRSACQNAVASLSCHVTKPPFSSFLKPLTDALFTEQDPNSQIGSALCLASGIDAAPDPEPAKLARLLPRLERLMKYDGFKAKPAVLTLIGSVIGSGGASGQGVLKSLVPCLVGFLSSEDWAARKAAAEALAKLAVVERDTLSEFKAGSLRTFENRKFDKVKGVREVMNQMVEAWKQIPDLSDEASPPPHSNASSKGITRFDCLYKLITN
;
A
#
# COMPACT_ATOMS: atom_id res chain seq x y z
N MET A 1 19.99 -21.34 33.22
CA MET A 1 19.37 -21.24 31.88
C MET A 1 18.69 -22.55 31.55
N PRO A 2 17.42 -22.59 31.12
CA PRO A 2 16.86 -23.83 30.59
C PRO A 2 17.58 -24.17 29.27
N PRO A 3 18.04 -25.41 29.06
CA PRO A 3 18.79 -25.79 27.88
C PRO A 3 17.94 -25.67 26.60
N ALA A 4 18.54 -25.34 25.45
CA ALA A 4 17.85 -25.16 24.16
C ALA A 4 16.98 -26.37 23.74
N GLN A 5 17.35 -27.58 24.18
CA GLN A 5 16.56 -28.80 23.99
C GLN A 5 15.20 -28.75 24.73
N ASN A 6 15.15 -28.09 25.89
CA ASN A 6 13.91 -27.89 26.66
C ASN A 6 12.95 -26.94 25.91
N LEU A 7 13.47 -25.84 25.35
CA LEU A 7 12.65 -24.91 24.56
C LEU A 7 12.05 -25.60 23.34
N LYS A 8 12.88 -26.29 22.54
CA LYS A 8 12.44 -27.01 21.34
C LYS A 8 11.30 -27.98 21.68
N HIS A 9 11.47 -28.80 22.71
CA HIS A 9 10.46 -29.76 23.16
C HIS A 9 9.15 -29.09 23.57
N ARG A 10 9.22 -28.00 24.35
CA ARG A 10 8.05 -27.22 24.77
C ARG A 10 7.28 -26.66 23.57
N VAL A 11 7.98 -26.03 22.62
CA VAL A 11 7.35 -25.46 21.42
C VAL A 11 6.65 -26.55 20.60
N PHE A 12 7.32 -27.69 20.34
CA PHE A 12 6.70 -28.79 19.60
C PHE A 12 5.48 -29.38 20.31
N THR A 13 5.53 -29.50 21.64
CA THR A 13 4.38 -29.95 22.44
C THR A 13 3.18 -29.03 22.21
N CYS A 14 3.38 -27.71 22.20
CA CYS A 14 2.30 -26.76 21.91
C CYS A 14 1.85 -26.83 20.45
N LEU A 15 2.76 -26.97 19.49
CA LEU A 15 2.40 -27.12 18.07
C LEU A 15 1.51 -28.35 17.82
N THR A 16 1.80 -29.48 18.48
CA THR A 16 0.93 -30.66 18.40
C THR A 16 -0.46 -30.37 18.96
N LYS A 17 -0.56 -29.68 20.11
CA LYS A 17 -1.83 -29.29 20.73
C LYS A 17 -2.65 -28.29 19.89
N LEU A 18 -2.02 -27.44 19.09
CA LEU A 18 -2.74 -26.54 18.18
C LEU A 18 -3.65 -27.26 17.17
N SER A 19 -3.38 -28.54 16.90
CA SER A 19 -4.17 -29.36 15.97
C SER A 19 -5.50 -29.84 16.56
N ASP A 20 -5.64 -29.79 17.89
CA ASP A 20 -6.84 -30.21 18.59
C ASP A 20 -7.64 -28.98 19.05
N ARG A 21 -8.96 -29.00 18.80
CA ARG A 21 -9.82 -27.84 19.04
C ARG A 21 -9.86 -27.44 20.52
N ASP A 22 -9.90 -28.42 21.41
CA ASP A 22 -10.12 -28.21 22.83
C ASP A 22 -8.83 -27.75 23.52
N THR A 23 -7.66 -28.11 22.95
CA THR A 23 -6.35 -27.65 23.44
C THR A 23 -5.76 -26.45 22.68
N HIS A 24 -6.40 -26.01 21.59
CA HIS A 24 -5.89 -24.96 20.71
C HIS A 24 -5.60 -23.64 21.44
N SER A 25 -6.59 -23.08 22.15
CA SER A 25 -6.46 -21.75 22.77
C SER A 25 -5.37 -21.70 23.85
N LEU A 26 -5.25 -22.77 24.64
CA LEU A 26 -4.21 -22.88 25.66
C LEU A 26 -2.83 -22.99 25.02
N ALA A 27 -2.69 -23.81 23.97
CA ALA A 27 -1.44 -23.96 23.24
C ALA A 27 -1.00 -22.67 22.52
N ALA A 28 -1.94 -21.95 21.93
CA ALA A 28 -1.70 -20.64 21.31
C ALA A 28 -1.17 -19.64 22.35
N SER A 29 -1.85 -19.53 23.50
CA SER A 29 -1.47 -18.62 24.58
C SER A 29 -0.07 -18.92 25.15
N GLU A 30 0.26 -20.20 25.34
CA GLU A 30 1.60 -20.61 25.79
C GLU A 30 2.67 -20.29 24.73
N LEU A 31 2.40 -20.52 23.44
CA LEU A 31 3.35 -20.18 22.36
C LEU A 31 3.61 -18.68 22.28
N GLU A 32 2.58 -17.86 22.46
CA GLU A 32 2.73 -16.41 22.50
C GLU A 32 3.50 -15.95 23.74
N SER A 33 3.23 -16.54 24.91
CA SER A 33 3.99 -16.26 26.14
C SER A 33 5.48 -16.60 25.96
N ILE A 34 5.77 -17.76 25.36
CA ILE A 34 7.14 -18.14 24.99
C ILE A 34 7.72 -17.08 24.05
N ALA A 35 7.03 -16.74 22.96
CA ALA A 35 7.50 -15.77 21.97
C ALA A 35 7.84 -14.40 22.57
N ARG A 36 7.00 -13.87 23.47
CA ARG A 36 7.23 -12.57 24.14
C ARG A 36 8.43 -12.56 25.06
N THR A 37 8.79 -13.70 25.64
CA THR A 37 9.85 -13.82 26.68
C THR A 37 11.13 -14.49 26.18
N LEU A 38 11.29 -14.63 24.86
CA LEU A 38 12.50 -15.23 24.29
C LEU A 38 13.74 -14.38 24.52
N GLU A 39 14.80 -15.02 25.00
CA GLU A 39 16.15 -14.47 24.88
C GLU A 39 16.59 -14.41 23.41
N PRO A 40 17.36 -13.39 22.99
CA PRO A 40 17.83 -13.26 21.60
C PRO A 40 18.53 -14.50 21.05
N SER A 41 19.29 -15.23 21.88
CA SER A 41 19.97 -16.47 21.51
C SER A 41 19.03 -17.63 21.19
N SER A 42 17.77 -17.56 21.63
CA SER A 42 16.76 -18.60 21.48
C SER A 42 15.84 -18.38 20.28
N VAL A 43 15.81 -17.16 19.72
CA VAL A 43 15.00 -16.80 18.55
C VAL A 43 15.24 -17.74 17.36
N PRO A 44 16.49 -18.11 16.97
CA PRO A 44 16.71 -19.02 15.85
C PRO A 44 16.05 -20.40 16.03
N VAL A 45 16.10 -20.93 17.26
CA VAL A 45 15.49 -22.23 17.61
C VAL A 45 13.97 -22.14 17.51
N PHE A 46 13.38 -21.09 18.10
CA PHE A 46 11.94 -20.87 18.04
C PHE A 46 11.43 -20.69 16.61
N LEU A 47 12.11 -19.86 15.81
CA LEU A 47 11.80 -19.69 14.39
C LEU A 47 11.91 -21.02 13.63
N SER A 48 12.93 -21.82 13.90
CA SER A 48 13.05 -23.15 13.27
C SER A 48 11.89 -24.08 13.60
N CYS A 49 11.33 -24.01 14.81
CA CYS A 49 10.18 -24.81 15.21
C CYS A 49 8.90 -24.37 14.49
N ILE A 50 8.55 -23.09 14.52
CA ILE A 50 7.31 -22.62 13.89
C ILE A 50 7.36 -22.73 12.35
N GLN A 51 8.57 -22.68 11.77
CA GLN A 51 8.81 -22.83 10.34
C GLN A 51 8.89 -24.29 9.87
N SER A 52 8.87 -25.28 10.78
CA SER A 52 8.87 -26.70 10.39
C SER A 52 7.51 -27.17 9.89
N THR A 53 6.46 -26.36 10.04
CA THR A 53 5.14 -26.66 9.50
C THR A 53 5.16 -26.65 7.98
N ASP A 54 4.31 -27.47 7.36
CA ASP A 54 4.15 -27.57 5.92
C ASP A 54 2.68 -27.41 5.49
N ALA A 55 2.31 -27.86 4.30
CA ALA A 55 0.96 -27.72 3.76
C ALA A 55 -0.03 -28.78 4.30
N SER A 56 0.49 -29.88 4.86
CA SER A 56 -0.28 -31.00 5.41
C SER A 56 -0.80 -30.73 6.83
N ASP A 57 -0.14 -29.83 7.58
CA ASP A 57 -0.60 -29.40 8.90
C ASP A 57 -1.98 -28.75 8.83
N LYS A 58 -2.78 -28.84 9.89
CA LYS A 58 -4.10 -28.18 9.94
C LYS A 58 -3.96 -26.66 9.85
N SER A 59 -4.89 -26.01 9.14
CA SER A 59 -4.88 -24.54 8.95
C SER A 59 -4.69 -23.73 10.24
N PRO A 60 -5.37 -24.03 11.37
CA PRO A 60 -5.16 -23.29 12.62
C PRO A 60 -3.71 -23.32 13.12
N VAL A 61 -2.97 -24.41 12.89
CA VAL A 61 -1.55 -24.53 13.24
C VAL A 61 -0.72 -23.59 12.37
N ARG A 62 -0.94 -23.62 11.06
CA ARG A 62 -0.21 -22.78 10.08
C ARG A 62 -0.47 -21.29 10.33
N LYS A 63 -1.74 -20.93 10.58
CA LYS A 63 -2.17 -19.58 10.95
C LYS A 63 -1.46 -19.11 12.22
N GLN A 64 -1.44 -19.93 13.28
CA GLN A 64 -0.78 -19.55 14.53
C GLN A 64 0.74 -19.41 14.34
N CYS A 65 1.38 -20.27 13.55
CA CYS A 65 2.81 -20.15 13.27
C CYS A 65 3.16 -18.82 12.58
N VAL A 66 2.32 -18.36 11.65
CA VAL A 66 2.49 -17.04 11.03
C VAL A 66 2.21 -15.92 12.05
N HIS A 67 1.15 -16.05 12.85
CA HIS A 67 0.83 -15.07 13.90
C HIS A 67 1.95 -14.89 14.93
N LEU A 68 2.69 -15.95 15.26
CA LEU A 68 3.84 -15.85 16.15
C LEU A 68 4.94 -14.94 15.60
N ILE A 69 5.02 -14.72 14.28
CA ILE A 69 5.93 -13.71 13.70
C ILE A 69 5.51 -12.29 14.10
N THR A 70 4.19 -12.00 14.09
CA THR A 70 3.63 -10.73 14.59
C THR A 70 4.01 -10.51 16.06
N VAL A 71 3.82 -11.54 16.89
CA VAL A 71 4.15 -11.44 18.33
C VAL A 71 5.65 -11.23 18.55
N LEU A 72 6.48 -11.90 17.74
CA LEU A 72 7.93 -11.69 17.79
C LEU A 72 8.28 -10.24 17.42
N SER A 73 7.75 -9.69 16.33
CA SER A 73 8.08 -8.31 15.93
C SER A 73 7.65 -7.27 16.95
N GLU A 74 6.47 -7.42 17.55
CA GLU A 74 5.99 -6.54 18.63
C GLU A 74 6.87 -6.60 19.88
N SER A 75 7.42 -7.78 20.20
CA SER A 75 8.17 -7.98 21.45
C SER A 75 9.66 -7.66 21.33
N HIS A 76 10.24 -7.91 20.14
CA HIS A 76 11.69 -7.94 19.92
C HIS A 76 12.18 -6.88 18.95
N GLY A 77 11.29 -6.32 18.13
CA GLY A 77 11.57 -5.27 17.14
C GLY A 77 12.88 -5.48 16.38
N ASP A 78 13.74 -4.46 16.41
CA ASP A 78 15.04 -4.40 15.74
C ASP A 78 16.08 -5.44 16.16
N SER A 79 15.85 -6.26 17.19
CA SER A 79 16.70 -7.42 17.46
C SER A 79 16.45 -8.56 16.47
N LEU A 80 15.33 -8.53 15.73
CA LEU A 80 14.98 -9.53 14.72
C LEU A 80 15.61 -9.28 13.35
N SER A 81 16.26 -8.13 13.11
CA SER A 81 16.84 -7.79 11.81
C SER A 81 17.73 -8.91 11.19
N PRO A 82 18.57 -9.63 11.96
CA PRO A 82 19.36 -10.75 11.43
C PRO A 82 18.52 -11.93 10.92
N HIS A 83 17.26 -12.04 11.33
CA HIS A 83 16.35 -13.13 10.99
C HIS A 83 15.29 -12.75 9.96
N LEU A 84 15.23 -11.47 9.59
CA LEU A 84 14.18 -10.89 8.75
C LEU A 84 14.05 -11.57 7.39
N SER A 85 15.17 -11.84 6.71
CA SER A 85 15.18 -12.56 5.43
C SER A 85 14.50 -13.93 5.53
N LYS A 86 14.77 -14.67 6.61
CA LYS A 86 14.17 -15.99 6.84
C LYS A 86 12.68 -15.90 7.16
N MET A 87 12.27 -14.92 7.96
CA MET A 87 10.85 -14.68 8.28
C MET A 87 10.07 -14.30 7.02
N LEU A 88 10.57 -13.36 6.23
CA LEU A 88 9.94 -12.94 4.97
C LEU A 88 9.87 -14.09 3.96
N SER A 89 10.92 -14.90 3.82
CA SER A 89 10.88 -16.09 2.96
C SER A 89 9.78 -17.08 3.37
N ASN A 90 9.60 -17.31 4.66
CA ASN A 90 8.54 -18.18 5.16
C ASN A 90 7.14 -17.58 4.90
N ILE A 91 6.97 -16.27 5.12
CA ILE A 91 5.73 -15.56 4.81
C ILE A 91 5.41 -15.69 3.31
N THR A 92 6.36 -15.41 2.42
CA THR A 92 6.17 -15.50 0.97
C THR A 92 5.73 -16.91 0.55
N LYS A 93 6.31 -17.96 1.15
CA LYS A 93 5.88 -19.36 0.91
C LYS A 93 4.40 -19.58 1.30
N ARG A 94 3.93 -18.94 2.37
CA ARG A 94 2.55 -19.06 2.88
C ARG A 94 1.53 -18.19 2.13
N LEU A 95 1.94 -17.35 1.19
CA LEU A 95 1.00 -16.59 0.36
C LEU A 95 0.18 -17.47 -0.58
N ARG A 96 0.67 -18.68 -0.92
CA ARG A 96 -0.09 -19.69 -1.69
C ARG A 96 -0.99 -20.58 -0.83
N ASP A 97 -1.07 -20.34 0.48
CA ASP A 97 -1.83 -21.20 1.38
C ASP A 97 -3.31 -21.22 0.96
N PRO A 98 -3.97 -22.40 0.89
CA PRO A 98 -5.36 -22.49 0.46
C PRO A 98 -6.32 -21.76 1.41
N ASP A 99 -5.98 -21.65 2.69
CA ASP A 99 -6.81 -20.97 3.69
C ASP A 99 -6.54 -19.46 3.68
N SER A 100 -7.59 -18.68 3.42
CA SER A 100 -7.52 -17.22 3.41
C SER A 100 -7.14 -16.62 4.76
N ALA A 101 -7.45 -17.29 5.88
CA ALA A 101 -7.08 -16.84 7.22
C ALA A 101 -5.56 -16.92 7.43
N VAL A 102 -4.87 -17.90 6.83
CA VAL A 102 -3.40 -17.99 6.85
C VAL A 102 -2.80 -16.87 5.99
N ARG A 103 -3.36 -16.63 4.80
CA ARG A 103 -2.92 -15.51 3.94
C ARG A 103 -3.16 -14.14 4.57
N SER A 104 -4.24 -13.97 5.35
CA SER A 104 -4.49 -12.76 6.13
C SER A 104 -3.50 -12.60 7.30
N ALA A 105 -3.16 -13.69 7.99
CA ALA A 105 -2.12 -13.65 9.01
C ALA A 105 -0.76 -13.22 8.43
N CYS A 106 -0.46 -13.59 7.19
CA CYS A 106 0.75 -13.13 6.49
C CYS A 106 0.79 -11.60 6.33
N GLN A 107 -0.34 -10.99 5.96
CA GLN A 107 -0.44 -9.53 5.83
C GLN A 107 -0.18 -8.84 7.18
N ASN A 108 -0.80 -9.35 8.25
CA ASN A 108 -0.60 -8.82 9.60
C ASN A 108 0.86 -8.97 10.09
N ALA A 109 1.50 -10.10 9.76
CA ALA A 109 2.91 -10.32 10.08
C ALA A 109 3.81 -9.33 9.34
N VAL A 110 3.56 -9.06 8.05
CA VAL A 110 4.33 -8.07 7.27
C VAL A 110 4.11 -6.66 7.80
N ALA A 111 2.88 -6.27 8.12
CA ALA A 111 2.58 -4.98 8.74
C ALA A 111 3.33 -4.79 10.07
N SER A 112 3.26 -5.78 10.96
CA SER A 112 3.93 -5.73 12.26
C SER A 112 5.46 -5.73 12.13
N LEU A 113 6.04 -6.53 11.23
CA LEU A 113 7.46 -6.49 10.93
C LEU A 113 7.89 -5.11 10.40
N SER A 114 7.11 -4.52 9.50
CA SER A 114 7.38 -3.18 8.95
C SER A 114 7.35 -2.09 10.03
N CYS A 115 6.41 -2.19 10.96
CA CYS A 115 6.25 -1.26 12.08
C CYS A 115 7.41 -1.34 13.09
N HIS A 116 7.85 -2.56 13.43
CA HIS A 116 8.76 -2.77 14.57
C HIS A 116 10.21 -3.12 14.21
N VAL A 117 10.49 -3.55 12.97
CA VAL A 117 11.84 -3.96 12.53
C VAL A 117 12.36 -2.96 11.49
N THR A 118 12.84 -1.82 11.96
CA THR A 118 13.16 -0.62 11.18
C THR A 118 14.64 -0.44 10.83
N LYS A 119 15.56 -1.18 11.46
CA LYS A 119 17.00 -1.11 11.16
C LYS A 119 17.38 -1.34 9.69
N PRO A 120 16.87 -2.36 8.98
CA PRO A 120 17.15 -2.49 7.56
C PRO A 120 16.37 -1.43 6.77
N PRO A 121 16.95 -0.85 5.71
CA PRO A 121 16.22 0.07 4.84
C PRO A 121 14.91 -0.56 4.35
N PHE A 122 13.83 0.21 4.35
CA PHE A 122 12.50 -0.30 4.01
C PHE A 122 12.43 -0.94 2.61
N SER A 123 13.12 -0.34 1.64
CA SER A 123 13.32 -0.93 0.31
C SER A 123 13.96 -2.33 0.31
N SER A 124 14.88 -2.62 1.25
CA SER A 124 15.46 -3.95 1.40
C SER A 124 14.47 -4.94 2.01
N PHE A 125 13.63 -4.47 2.95
CA PHE A 125 12.55 -5.25 3.55
C PHE A 125 11.48 -5.67 2.53
N LEU A 126 11.04 -4.75 1.66
CA LEU A 126 10.00 -5.04 0.67
C LEU A 126 10.48 -5.87 -0.54
N LYS A 127 11.80 -5.95 -0.77
CA LYS A 127 12.35 -6.58 -1.97
C LYS A 127 11.82 -8.01 -2.23
N PRO A 128 11.80 -8.95 -1.25
CA PRO A 128 11.31 -10.31 -1.48
C PRO A 128 9.84 -10.36 -1.91
N LEU A 129 8.98 -9.50 -1.35
CA LEU A 129 7.57 -9.41 -1.69
C LEU A 129 7.36 -8.74 -3.05
N THR A 130 8.19 -7.74 -3.37
CA THR A 130 8.20 -7.08 -4.67
C THR A 130 8.59 -8.07 -5.75
N ASP A 131 9.69 -8.81 -5.56
CA ASP A 131 10.14 -9.82 -6.51
C ASP A 131 9.04 -10.89 -6.72
N ALA A 132 8.45 -11.39 -5.63
CA ALA A 132 7.33 -12.34 -5.70
C ALA A 132 6.14 -11.80 -6.51
N LEU A 133 5.71 -10.56 -6.30
CA LEU A 133 4.59 -9.96 -7.05
C LEU A 133 4.81 -10.00 -8.57
N PHE A 134 6.05 -9.81 -9.03
CA PHE A 134 6.37 -9.76 -10.46
C PHE A 134 6.72 -11.12 -11.08
N THR A 135 7.10 -12.13 -10.29
CA THR A 135 7.52 -13.45 -10.82
C THR A 135 6.47 -14.53 -10.64
N GLU A 136 5.64 -14.42 -9.61
CA GLU A 136 4.65 -15.44 -9.25
C GLU A 136 3.52 -15.57 -10.28
N GLN A 137 3.14 -16.81 -10.59
CA GLN A 137 2.01 -17.12 -11.48
C GLN A 137 0.76 -17.57 -10.72
N ASP A 138 0.94 -18.05 -9.48
CA ASP A 138 -0.19 -18.46 -8.65
C ASP A 138 -1.02 -17.24 -8.19
N PRO A 139 -2.35 -17.22 -8.41
CA PRO A 139 -3.18 -16.09 -8.06
C PRO A 139 -3.14 -15.72 -6.58
N ASN A 140 -3.09 -16.71 -5.68
CA ASN A 140 -3.04 -16.45 -4.23
C ASN A 140 -1.72 -15.79 -3.85
N SER A 141 -0.60 -16.25 -4.42
CA SER A 141 0.71 -15.61 -4.26
C SER A 141 0.73 -14.18 -4.79
N GLN A 142 0.16 -13.91 -5.97
CA GLN A 142 0.08 -12.56 -6.53
C GLN A 142 -0.73 -11.62 -5.63
N ILE A 143 -1.93 -12.05 -5.21
CA ILE A 143 -2.81 -11.30 -4.30
C ILE A 143 -2.11 -11.06 -2.97
N GLY A 144 -1.57 -12.12 -2.37
CA GLY A 144 -0.89 -12.07 -1.08
C GLY A 144 0.32 -11.15 -1.11
N SER A 145 1.11 -11.16 -2.18
CA SER A 145 2.30 -10.31 -2.31
C SER A 145 1.90 -8.84 -2.40
N ALA A 146 0.91 -8.50 -3.23
CA ALA A 146 0.42 -7.14 -3.36
C ALA A 146 -0.17 -6.61 -2.04
N LEU A 147 -1.00 -7.41 -1.35
CA LEU A 147 -1.61 -6.99 -0.08
C LEU A 147 -0.60 -6.92 1.08
N CYS A 148 0.41 -7.80 1.10
CA CYS A 148 1.50 -7.70 2.08
C CYS A 148 2.33 -6.44 1.85
N LEU A 149 2.66 -6.11 0.59
CA LEU A 149 3.34 -4.85 0.26
C LEU A 149 2.51 -3.65 0.72
N ALA A 150 1.20 -3.64 0.44
CA ALA A 150 0.29 -2.57 0.85
C ALA A 150 0.31 -2.39 2.38
N SER A 151 0.09 -3.49 3.11
CA SER A 151 0.08 -3.50 4.58
C SER A 151 1.42 -3.10 5.19
N GLY A 152 2.53 -3.51 4.55
CA GLY A 152 3.88 -3.11 4.96
C GLY A 152 4.11 -1.61 4.78
N ILE A 153 3.68 -1.02 3.66
CA ILE A 153 3.79 0.43 3.40
C ILE A 153 2.95 1.21 4.40
N ASP A 154 1.70 0.81 4.62
CA ASP A 154 0.78 1.52 5.51
C ASP A 154 1.21 1.47 6.99
N ALA A 155 1.98 0.45 7.38
CA ALA A 155 2.48 0.27 8.74
C ALA A 155 3.91 0.80 8.97
N ALA A 156 4.64 1.18 7.91
CA ALA A 156 6.02 1.61 8.01
C ALA A 156 6.13 3.01 8.65
N PRO A 157 7.02 3.21 9.65
CA PRO A 157 7.30 4.54 10.17
C PRO A 157 7.97 5.47 9.14
N ASP A 158 8.79 4.90 8.25
CA ASP A 158 9.41 5.59 7.11
C ASP A 158 9.30 4.71 5.84
N PRO A 159 8.24 4.90 5.03
CA PRO A 159 7.98 4.09 3.83
C PRO A 159 8.86 4.43 2.62
N GLU A 160 9.81 5.38 2.72
CA GLU A 160 10.68 5.80 1.61
C GLU A 160 9.90 6.17 0.31
N PRO A 161 8.99 7.16 0.31
CA PRO A 161 8.04 7.42 -0.78
C PRO A 161 8.68 7.64 -2.15
N ALA A 162 9.85 8.29 -2.22
CA ALA A 162 10.59 8.48 -3.47
C ALA A 162 11.04 7.15 -4.11
N LYS A 163 11.27 6.09 -3.31
CA LYS A 163 11.58 4.75 -3.82
C LYS A 163 10.31 4.01 -4.25
N LEU A 164 9.22 4.17 -3.49
CA LEU A 164 7.91 3.60 -3.83
C LEU A 164 7.34 4.18 -5.13
N ALA A 165 7.56 5.46 -5.39
CA ALA A 165 7.17 6.12 -6.64
C ALA A 165 7.72 5.39 -7.88
N ARG A 166 8.94 4.83 -7.79
CA ARG A 166 9.56 4.06 -8.88
C ARG A 166 8.89 2.72 -9.16
N LEU A 167 8.02 2.24 -8.26
CA LEU A 167 7.23 1.03 -8.48
C LEU A 167 5.98 1.30 -9.33
N LEU A 168 5.41 2.51 -9.29
CA LEU A 168 4.15 2.82 -9.97
C LEU A 168 4.16 2.46 -11.47
N PRO A 169 5.16 2.85 -12.30
CA PRO A 169 5.17 2.47 -13.72
C PRO A 169 5.29 0.95 -13.97
N ARG A 170 5.83 0.20 -12.99
CA ARG A 170 5.89 -1.27 -13.07
C ARG A 170 4.55 -1.89 -12.71
N LEU A 171 3.87 -1.36 -11.69
CA LEU A 171 2.52 -1.79 -11.29
C LEU A 171 1.49 -1.50 -12.39
N GLU A 172 1.53 -0.31 -13.00
CA GLU A 172 0.69 0.05 -14.15
C GLU A 172 0.85 -0.93 -15.32
N ARG A 173 2.10 -1.29 -15.66
CA ARG A 173 2.37 -2.30 -16.71
C ARG A 173 1.86 -3.68 -16.32
N LEU A 174 2.03 -4.08 -15.07
CA LEU A 174 1.55 -5.37 -14.56
C LEU A 174 0.02 -5.49 -14.68
N MET A 175 -0.71 -4.43 -14.36
CA MET A 175 -2.17 -4.39 -14.47
C MET A 175 -2.70 -4.50 -15.91
N LYS A 176 -1.89 -4.09 -16.90
CA LYS A 176 -2.22 -4.20 -18.34
C LYS A 176 -1.97 -5.60 -18.91
N TYR A 177 -1.29 -6.48 -18.17
CA TYR A 177 -1.07 -7.86 -18.61
C TYR A 177 -2.33 -8.71 -18.35
N ASP A 178 -2.89 -9.32 -19.40
CA ASP A 178 -4.13 -10.10 -19.31
C ASP A 178 -3.98 -11.41 -18.51
N GLY A 179 -2.76 -11.94 -18.44
CA GLY A 179 -2.44 -13.11 -17.61
C GLY A 179 -2.45 -12.80 -16.11
N PHE A 180 -2.31 -11.53 -15.71
CA PHE A 180 -2.23 -11.15 -14.31
C PHE A 180 -3.62 -11.14 -13.64
N LYS A 181 -3.76 -11.86 -12.52
CA LYS A 181 -5.07 -12.10 -11.89
C LYS A 181 -5.34 -11.21 -10.68
N ALA A 182 -4.30 -10.63 -10.06
CA ALA A 182 -4.44 -9.87 -8.81
C ALA A 182 -4.64 -8.36 -9.00
N LYS A 183 -5.36 -7.92 -10.05
CA LYS A 183 -5.54 -6.49 -10.36
C LYS A 183 -6.16 -5.69 -9.20
N PRO A 184 -7.21 -6.16 -8.49
CA PRO A 184 -7.73 -5.46 -7.32
C PRO A 184 -6.68 -5.24 -6.22
N ALA A 185 -5.87 -6.26 -5.93
CA ALA A 185 -4.84 -6.17 -4.89
C ALA A 185 -3.71 -5.19 -5.27
N VAL A 186 -3.36 -5.11 -6.56
CA VAL A 186 -2.39 -4.11 -7.05
C VAL A 186 -2.95 -2.69 -6.97
N LEU A 187 -4.25 -2.50 -7.21
CA LEU A 187 -4.89 -1.19 -7.01
C LEU A 187 -4.88 -0.77 -5.53
N THR A 188 -5.09 -1.71 -4.60
CA THR A 188 -4.91 -1.46 -3.16
C THR A 188 -3.46 -1.04 -2.85
N LEU A 189 -2.46 -1.76 -3.40
CA LEU A 189 -1.05 -1.40 -3.25
C LEU A 189 -0.73 -0.01 -3.79
N ILE A 190 -1.26 0.35 -4.97
CA ILE A 190 -1.13 1.70 -5.53
C ILE A 190 -1.72 2.72 -4.56
N GLY A 191 -2.88 2.43 -3.95
CA GLY A 191 -3.45 3.24 -2.88
C GLY A 191 -2.48 3.45 -1.71
N SER A 192 -1.83 2.41 -1.20
CA SER A 192 -0.82 2.56 -0.12
C SER A 192 0.39 3.39 -0.57
N VAL A 193 0.87 3.21 -1.81
CA VAL A 193 1.93 4.06 -2.38
C VAL A 193 1.51 5.53 -2.44
N ILE A 194 0.30 5.83 -2.90
CA ILE A 194 -0.26 7.18 -2.89
C ILE A 194 -0.30 7.73 -1.45
N GLY A 195 -0.81 6.94 -0.51
CA GLY A 195 -0.92 7.33 0.90
C GLY A 195 0.41 7.66 1.57
N SER A 196 1.49 7.01 1.14
CA SER A 196 2.84 7.30 1.62
C SER A 196 3.46 8.58 1.05
N GLY A 197 2.82 9.23 0.06
CA GLY A 197 3.40 10.34 -0.71
C GLY A 197 4.23 9.88 -1.93
N GLY A 198 4.09 8.62 -2.35
CA GLY A 198 4.81 8.05 -3.48
C GLY A 198 4.21 8.40 -4.86
N ALA A 199 3.17 9.23 -4.92
CA ALA A 199 2.51 9.64 -6.16
C ALA A 199 2.74 11.11 -6.53
N SER A 200 3.66 11.79 -5.84
CA SER A 200 3.91 13.21 -6.06
C SER A 200 4.57 13.46 -7.42
N GLY A 201 4.06 14.48 -8.12
CA GLY A 201 4.63 14.98 -9.37
C GLY A 201 3.71 14.81 -10.58
N GLN A 202 3.60 15.89 -11.36
CA GLN A 202 2.71 15.97 -12.52
C GLN A 202 2.90 14.83 -13.54
N GLY A 203 4.13 14.40 -13.79
CA GLY A 203 4.40 13.29 -14.71
C GLY A 203 3.79 11.97 -14.26
N VAL A 204 3.80 11.68 -12.95
CA VAL A 204 3.20 10.47 -12.36
C VAL A 204 1.67 10.57 -12.42
N LEU A 205 1.10 11.72 -12.08
CA LEU A 205 -0.35 11.92 -12.11
C LEU A 205 -0.94 11.76 -13.51
N LYS A 206 -0.22 12.22 -14.55
CA LYS A 206 -0.62 12.07 -15.96
C LYS A 206 -0.78 10.61 -16.41
N SER A 207 -0.04 9.66 -15.83
CA SER A 207 -0.24 8.23 -16.10
C SER A 207 -1.24 7.59 -15.13
N LEU A 208 -1.12 7.94 -13.84
CA LEU A 208 -1.82 7.27 -12.76
C LEU A 208 -3.32 7.59 -12.75
N VAL A 209 -3.72 8.86 -12.92
CA VAL A 209 -5.13 9.26 -12.87
C VAL A 209 -5.93 8.55 -13.98
N PRO A 210 -5.55 8.62 -15.28
CA PRO A 210 -6.28 7.89 -16.31
C PRO A 210 -6.31 6.37 -16.09
N CYS A 211 -5.22 5.80 -15.56
CA CYS A 211 -5.15 4.38 -15.24
C CYS A 211 -6.22 4.00 -14.20
N LEU A 212 -6.29 4.71 -13.07
CA LEU A 212 -7.25 4.45 -12.01
C LEU A 212 -8.70 4.72 -12.46
N VAL A 213 -8.94 5.81 -13.18
CA VAL A 213 -10.25 6.14 -13.75
C VAL A 213 -10.73 5.03 -14.68
N GLY A 214 -9.84 4.46 -15.51
CA GLY A 214 -10.18 3.34 -16.38
C GLY A 214 -10.69 2.10 -15.63
N PHE A 215 -10.12 1.81 -14.47
CA PHE A 215 -10.54 0.67 -13.63
C PHE A 215 -11.92 0.83 -12.99
N LEU A 216 -12.49 2.04 -12.95
CA LEU A 216 -13.87 2.26 -12.52
C LEU A 216 -14.90 1.62 -13.46
N SER A 217 -14.49 1.22 -14.66
CA SER A 217 -15.33 0.48 -15.62
C SER A 217 -14.98 -1.01 -15.70
N SER A 218 -14.21 -1.55 -14.75
CA SER A 218 -13.87 -2.97 -14.71
C SER A 218 -15.10 -3.85 -14.44
N GLU A 219 -15.17 -5.03 -15.05
CA GLU A 219 -16.18 -6.05 -14.70
C GLU A 219 -16.03 -6.54 -13.26
N ASP A 220 -14.80 -6.54 -12.72
CA ASP A 220 -14.51 -6.93 -11.35
C ASP A 220 -14.89 -5.81 -10.37
N TRP A 221 -15.89 -6.06 -9.52
CA TRP A 221 -16.33 -5.11 -8.52
C TRP A 221 -15.24 -4.74 -7.51
N ALA A 222 -14.33 -5.67 -7.20
CA ALA A 222 -13.22 -5.43 -6.28
C ALA A 222 -12.20 -4.46 -6.91
N ALA A 223 -11.96 -4.58 -8.22
CA ALA A 223 -11.12 -3.64 -8.94
C ALA A 223 -11.75 -2.23 -8.97
N ARG A 224 -13.07 -2.14 -9.22
CA ARG A 224 -13.79 -0.85 -9.17
C ARG A 224 -13.69 -0.20 -7.78
N LYS A 225 -13.89 -0.98 -6.71
CA LYS A 225 -13.76 -0.49 -5.33
C LYS A 225 -12.35 0.01 -5.04
N ALA A 226 -11.33 -0.81 -5.31
CA ALA A 226 -9.94 -0.46 -5.02
C ALA A 226 -9.47 0.77 -5.83
N ALA A 227 -9.90 0.91 -7.08
CA ALA A 227 -9.62 2.09 -7.89
C ALA A 227 -10.27 3.36 -7.30
N ALA A 228 -11.53 3.27 -6.86
CA ALA A 228 -12.21 4.39 -6.22
C ALA A 228 -11.57 4.77 -4.87
N GLU A 229 -11.12 3.79 -4.07
CA GLU A 229 -10.35 4.03 -2.84
C GLU A 229 -9.01 4.73 -3.13
N ALA A 230 -8.28 4.27 -4.15
CA ALA A 230 -7.03 4.90 -4.56
C ALA A 230 -7.23 6.34 -5.06
N LEU A 231 -8.28 6.60 -5.85
CA LEU A 231 -8.65 7.95 -6.31
C LEU A 231 -9.08 8.85 -5.16
N ALA A 232 -9.84 8.34 -4.19
CA ALA A 232 -10.24 9.11 -3.01
C ALA A 232 -9.00 9.53 -2.21
N LYS A 233 -8.07 8.60 -1.99
CA LYS A 233 -6.80 8.86 -1.31
C LYS A 233 -5.93 9.85 -2.08
N LEU A 234 -5.89 9.75 -3.40
CA LEU A 234 -5.16 10.70 -4.26
C LEU A 234 -5.71 12.13 -4.11
N ALA A 235 -7.02 12.31 -4.08
CA ALA A 235 -7.64 13.62 -3.87
C ALA A 235 -7.30 14.25 -2.52
N VAL A 236 -7.02 13.44 -1.50
CA VAL A 236 -6.60 13.92 -0.18
C VAL A 236 -5.11 14.29 -0.17
N VAL A 237 -4.24 13.41 -0.70
CA VAL A 237 -2.78 13.57 -0.61
C VAL A 237 -2.26 14.62 -1.60
N GLU A 238 -2.77 14.63 -2.83
CA GLU A 238 -2.24 15.43 -3.94
C GLU A 238 -3.20 16.56 -4.36
N ARG A 239 -4.09 16.99 -3.44
CA ARG A 239 -5.22 17.91 -3.67
C ARG A 239 -4.91 19.05 -4.63
N ASP A 240 -3.88 19.85 -4.34
CA ASP A 240 -3.59 21.09 -5.08
C ASP A 240 -2.94 20.86 -6.45
N THR A 241 -2.49 19.63 -6.72
CA THR A 241 -1.84 19.26 -7.98
C THR A 241 -2.79 18.62 -8.98
N LEU A 242 -4.03 18.32 -8.56
CA LEU A 242 -5.02 17.58 -9.34
C LEU A 242 -5.97 18.44 -10.17
N SER A 243 -5.86 19.77 -10.11
CA SER A 243 -6.78 20.70 -10.78
C SER A 243 -6.98 20.37 -12.26
N GLU A 244 -5.90 20.02 -12.99
CA GLU A 244 -5.98 19.70 -14.42
C GLU A 244 -6.79 18.43 -14.73
N PHE A 245 -6.92 17.52 -13.77
CA PHE A 245 -7.63 16.26 -13.94
C PHE A 245 -9.08 16.34 -13.47
N LYS A 246 -9.43 17.34 -12.64
CA LYS A 246 -10.69 17.40 -11.89
C LYS A 246 -11.92 17.30 -12.79
N ALA A 247 -12.04 18.20 -13.77
CA ALA A 247 -13.26 18.31 -14.59
C ALA A 247 -13.53 17.04 -15.43
N GLY A 248 -12.50 16.48 -16.07
CA GLY A 248 -12.62 15.25 -16.87
C GLY A 248 -12.95 14.02 -16.01
N SER A 249 -12.33 13.93 -14.83
CA SER A 249 -12.53 12.81 -13.92
C SER A 249 -13.91 12.83 -13.27
N LEU A 250 -14.37 13.98 -12.77
CA LEU A 250 -15.71 14.13 -12.16
C LEU A 250 -16.83 13.73 -13.10
N ARG A 251 -16.75 14.11 -14.40
CA ARG A 251 -17.73 13.66 -15.40
C ARG A 251 -17.81 12.13 -15.47
N THR A 252 -16.68 11.45 -15.40
CA THR A 252 -16.62 10.00 -15.44
C THR A 252 -17.19 9.40 -14.15
N PHE A 253 -16.86 9.98 -13.00
CA PHE A 253 -17.32 9.50 -11.69
C PHE A 253 -18.83 9.60 -11.53
N GLU A 254 -19.43 10.72 -11.95
CA GLU A 254 -20.88 10.93 -11.90
C GLU A 254 -21.65 9.88 -12.71
N ASN A 255 -21.08 9.43 -13.84
CA ASN A 255 -21.65 8.36 -14.65
C ASN A 255 -21.48 6.95 -14.03
N ARG A 256 -20.58 6.79 -13.05
CA ARG A 256 -20.22 5.50 -12.44
C ARG A 256 -20.65 5.34 -10.98
N LYS A 257 -21.12 6.40 -10.32
CA LYS A 257 -21.51 6.38 -8.90
C LYS A 257 -22.65 5.40 -8.58
N PHE A 258 -23.50 5.08 -9.55
CA PHE A 258 -24.61 4.13 -9.40
C PHE A 258 -24.19 2.69 -9.70
N ASP A 259 -23.21 2.19 -8.94
CA ASP A 259 -22.75 0.80 -9.05
C ASP A 259 -23.82 -0.20 -8.58
N LYS A 260 -23.81 -1.43 -9.08
CA LYS A 260 -24.70 -2.52 -8.62
C LYS A 260 -24.37 -2.99 -7.20
N VAL A 261 -23.10 -2.93 -6.80
CA VAL A 261 -22.61 -3.40 -5.50
C VAL A 261 -22.62 -2.25 -4.48
N LYS A 262 -23.29 -2.46 -3.33
CA LYS A 262 -23.45 -1.44 -2.28
C LYS A 262 -22.12 -0.85 -1.79
N GLY A 263 -21.17 -1.71 -1.44
CA GLY A 263 -19.86 -1.24 -0.96
C GLY A 263 -19.05 -0.46 -2.00
N VAL A 264 -19.28 -0.69 -3.30
CA VAL A 264 -18.65 0.12 -4.36
C VAL A 264 -19.31 1.49 -4.45
N ARG A 265 -20.65 1.56 -4.36
CA ARG A 265 -21.38 2.85 -4.34
C ARG A 265 -20.93 3.75 -3.20
N GLU A 266 -20.76 3.19 -2.00
CA GLU A 266 -20.34 3.95 -0.82
C GLU A 266 -18.97 4.60 -1.03
N VAL A 267 -17.99 3.82 -1.50
CA VAL A 267 -16.64 4.31 -1.81
C VAL A 267 -16.67 5.31 -2.98
N MET A 268 -17.42 5.05 -4.05
CA MET A 268 -17.55 5.97 -5.18
C MET A 268 -18.09 7.33 -4.75
N ASN A 269 -19.12 7.35 -3.89
CA ASN A 269 -19.67 8.60 -3.37
C ASN A 269 -18.63 9.36 -2.52
N GLN A 270 -17.91 8.67 -1.64
CA GLN A 270 -16.83 9.27 -0.86
C GLN A 270 -15.72 9.85 -1.76
N MET A 271 -15.32 9.12 -2.80
CA MET A 271 -14.36 9.56 -3.80
C MET A 271 -14.87 10.80 -4.54
N VAL A 272 -16.12 10.82 -5.02
CA VAL A 272 -16.72 11.99 -5.68
C VAL A 272 -16.68 13.22 -4.79
N GLU A 273 -17.07 13.08 -3.52
CA GLU A 273 -17.06 14.20 -2.57
C GLU A 273 -15.64 14.70 -2.30
N ALA A 274 -14.65 13.81 -2.16
CA ALA A 274 -13.25 14.21 -2.03
C ALA A 274 -12.75 14.98 -3.27
N TRP A 275 -13.09 14.52 -4.47
CA TRP A 275 -12.66 15.17 -5.72
C TRP A 275 -13.34 16.53 -5.97
N LYS A 276 -14.56 16.75 -5.46
CA LYS A 276 -15.20 18.07 -5.51
C LYS A 276 -14.42 19.14 -4.73
N GLN A 277 -13.68 18.74 -3.70
CA GLN A 277 -12.87 19.65 -2.88
C GLN A 277 -11.55 20.07 -3.52
N ILE A 278 -11.14 19.46 -4.64
CA ILE A 278 -9.94 19.86 -5.40
C ILE A 278 -10.16 21.27 -5.98
N PRO A 279 -9.19 22.19 -5.93
CA PRO A 279 -9.31 23.51 -6.56
C PRO A 279 -9.61 23.38 -8.06
N ASP A 280 -10.39 24.30 -8.60
CA ASP A 280 -10.51 24.41 -10.06
C ASP A 280 -9.20 24.94 -10.65
N LEU A 281 -8.94 24.63 -11.92
CA LEU A 281 -7.85 25.30 -12.65
C LEU A 281 -8.15 26.80 -12.65
N SER A 282 -7.29 27.59 -12.01
CA SER A 282 -7.36 29.04 -12.10
C SER A 282 -7.14 29.45 -13.55
N ASP A 283 -8.03 30.27 -14.12
CA ASP A 283 -7.84 30.93 -15.41
C ASP A 283 -6.77 32.05 -15.29
N GLU A 284 -5.55 31.71 -14.87
CA GLU A 284 -4.47 32.68 -14.77
C GLU A 284 -3.77 32.84 -16.13
N ALA A 285 -4.51 33.36 -17.11
CA ALA A 285 -4.03 34.03 -18.31
C ALA A 285 -5.18 34.72 -19.09
N SER A 286 -6.02 35.50 -18.42
CA SER A 286 -6.75 36.56 -19.14
C SER A 286 -5.94 37.85 -19.00
N PRO A 287 -5.38 38.43 -20.08
CA PRO A 287 -4.83 39.77 -20.01
C PRO A 287 -5.95 40.73 -19.59
N PRO A 288 -5.66 41.79 -18.80
CA PRO A 288 -6.66 42.79 -18.49
C PRO A 288 -7.17 43.41 -19.80
N PRO A 289 -8.49 43.59 -19.97
CA PRO A 289 -9.01 44.25 -21.15
C PRO A 289 -8.61 45.72 -21.10
N HIS A 290 -7.62 46.13 -21.91
CA HIS A 290 -7.36 47.53 -22.11
C HIS A 290 -8.47 48.14 -22.99
N SER A 291 -9.26 48.95 -22.28
CA SER A 291 -10.31 49.85 -22.73
C SER A 291 -9.96 50.67 -23.98
N ASN A 292 -10.81 50.60 -25.00
CA ASN A 292 -10.85 51.57 -26.09
C ASN A 292 -11.41 52.91 -25.59
N ALA A 293 -10.53 53.79 -25.11
CA ALA A 293 -10.87 55.20 -24.91
C ALA A 293 -10.71 55.95 -26.24
N SER A 294 -11.83 56.15 -26.93
CA SER A 294 -11.97 57.11 -28.02
C SER A 294 -11.88 58.53 -27.45
N SER A 295 -10.91 59.32 -27.90
CA SER A 295 -11.03 60.78 -27.88
C SER A 295 -10.49 61.36 -29.19
N LYS A 296 -11.41 61.95 -29.95
CA LYS A 296 -11.11 62.76 -31.13
C LYS A 296 -10.66 64.15 -30.66
N GLY A 297 -9.46 64.54 -31.10
CA GLY A 297 -9.12 65.85 -31.66
C GLY A 297 -9.08 67.08 -30.74
N ILE A 298 -7.91 67.70 -30.63
CA ILE A 298 -7.67 69.16 -30.79
C ILE A 298 -6.22 69.34 -31.28
N THR A 299 -6.06 70.17 -32.31
CA THR A 299 -4.84 70.53 -33.04
C THR A 299 -4.03 71.68 -32.41
N ARG A 300 -2.68 71.57 -32.53
CA ARG A 300 -1.61 72.60 -32.67
C ARG A 300 -1.59 73.84 -31.74
N PHE A 301 -0.46 74.05 -31.05
CA PHE A 301 0.48 75.17 -31.32
C PHE A 301 1.83 74.99 -30.59
N ASP A 302 2.88 75.55 -31.19
CA ASP A 302 4.30 75.49 -30.86
C ASP A 302 4.70 75.91 -29.43
N CYS A 303 5.77 75.32 -28.88
CA CYS A 303 6.90 76.12 -28.41
C CYS A 303 8.20 75.32 -28.25
N LEU A 304 9.24 75.91 -28.82
CA LEU A 304 10.61 75.48 -28.97
C LEU A 304 11.45 75.79 -27.70
N TYR A 305 12.42 74.93 -27.42
CA TYR A 305 13.75 75.23 -26.83
C TYR A 305 13.94 75.64 -25.34
N LYS A 306 15.10 75.16 -24.83
CA LYS A 306 15.85 75.46 -23.59
C LYS A 306 15.48 74.59 -22.38
N LEU A 307 16.41 74.03 -21.58
CA LEU A 307 17.82 74.38 -21.33
C LEU A 307 18.58 73.17 -20.73
N ILE A 308 19.86 73.09 -21.10
CA ILE A 308 20.96 72.32 -20.49
C ILE A 308 21.30 72.89 -19.10
N THR A 309 21.66 72.01 -18.14
CA THR A 309 22.59 72.11 -16.96
C THR A 309 22.00 71.28 -15.81
N ASN A 310 22.64 70.30 -15.17
CA ASN A 310 24.06 69.92 -15.01
C ASN A 310 24.26 68.41 -15.28
#